data_AF-A0AAN1WKY8-F1
#
_entry.id   AF-A0AAN1WKY8-F1
#
_cell.length_a   1.000
_cell.length_b   1.000
_cell.length_c   1.000
_cell.angle_alpha   90.00
_cell.angle_beta   90.00
_cell.angle_gamma   90.00
#
_symmetry.space_group_name_H-M   'P 1'
#
loop_
_entity.id
_entity.type
_entity.pdbx_description
1 polymer ?
#
loop_
_entity_poly.entity_id
_entity_poly.type
_entity_poly.pdbx_seq_one_letter_code
_entity_poly.pdbx_strand_id
1 'polypeptide(L)'
;MPTYRHGLPSPFAHIDNSSMDQASAKAPFYVVSMGKFSALFISTMGLYQLYWFYKHWQLLGAAQERNTLPFLRAIFDIFFITFLCKEIAEEEKKQGQNYRWNPQAVALGFIAINIISFIIRNAVIEKAIGQSWLMLLLPLFFGNYYYLYKIQLVANRVCHDPFGHANSTITPINHAWVIFGMLSWSVNLYLLVSGQISL
;
A
#
# COMPACT_ATOMS: atom_id res chain seq x y z
N MET A 1 18.91 46.50 59.60
CA MET A 1 19.33 45.18 59.10
C MET A 1 18.10 44.45 58.57
N PRO A 2 18.00 44.16 57.26
CA PRO A 2 16.84 43.47 56.69
C PRO A 2 17.04 41.96 56.71
N THR A 3 16.03 41.23 57.19
CA THR A 3 15.98 39.77 57.23
C THR A 3 15.79 39.21 55.82
N TYR A 4 16.80 38.50 55.30
CA TYR A 4 16.72 37.71 54.08
C TYR A 4 15.76 36.52 54.27
N ARG A 5 14.62 36.55 53.59
CA ARG A 5 13.70 35.41 53.50
C ARG A 5 14.22 34.50 52.38
N HIS A 6 14.84 33.37 52.73
CA HIS A 6 15.17 32.30 51.80
C HIS A 6 13.86 31.76 51.19
N GLY A 7 13.54 32.16 49.97
CA GLY A 7 12.55 31.49 49.15
C GLY A 7 13.14 30.18 48.66
N LEU A 8 12.55 29.06 49.09
CA LEU A 8 12.81 27.74 48.51
C LEU A 8 12.47 27.78 47.00
N PRO A 9 13.27 27.16 46.12
CA PRO A 9 12.88 26.99 44.73
C PRO A 9 11.60 26.16 44.65
N SER A 10 10.62 26.65 43.89
CA SER A 10 9.39 25.92 43.52
C SER A 10 9.76 24.52 42.99
N PRO A 11 9.17 23.43 43.51
CA PRO A 11 9.44 22.06 43.02
C PRO A 11 8.81 21.75 41.65
N PHE A 12 8.17 22.73 41.00
CA PHE A 12 7.42 22.51 39.77
C PHE A 12 7.87 23.50 38.70
N ALA A 13 9.10 23.32 38.22
CA ALA A 13 9.59 23.88 36.98
C ALA A 13 9.84 22.73 35.99
N HIS A 14 9.35 22.92 34.75
CA HIS A 14 9.32 21.98 33.63
C HIS A 14 8.35 20.79 33.75
N ILE A 15 7.05 21.09 33.61
CA ILE A 15 6.25 20.20 32.76
C ILE A 15 6.77 20.42 31.34
N ASP A 16 7.58 19.47 30.89
CA ASP A 16 8.05 19.40 29.52
C ASP A 16 6.85 19.09 28.59
N ASN A 17 6.16 20.16 28.17
CA ASN A 17 5.09 20.10 27.18
C ASN A 17 5.57 19.60 25.79
N SER A 18 6.88 19.35 25.58
CA SER A 18 7.38 18.74 24.34
C SER A 18 6.89 17.29 24.14
N SER A 19 6.39 16.65 25.19
CA SER A 19 5.80 15.31 25.13
C SER A 19 4.31 15.29 24.75
N MET A 20 3.60 16.42 24.89
CA MET A 20 2.18 16.56 24.54
C MET A 20 1.94 17.25 23.20
N ASP A 21 2.97 17.88 22.62
CA ASP A 21 2.98 18.41 21.25
C ASP A 21 3.40 17.37 20.19
N GLN A 22 3.38 16.07 20.52
CA GLN A 22 3.20 15.01 19.51
C GLN A 22 1.72 14.95 19.11
N ALA A 23 1.18 16.09 18.68
CA ALA A 23 -0.15 16.22 18.11
C ALA A 23 -0.22 15.37 16.84
N SER A 24 -0.48 14.07 16.99
CA SER A 24 -0.87 13.10 15.96
C SER A 24 -0.42 13.53 14.56
N ALA A 25 0.89 13.58 14.30
CA ALA A 25 1.37 13.79 12.95
C ALA A 25 0.81 12.62 12.12
N LYS A 26 -0.23 12.89 11.32
CA LYS A 26 -0.92 11.85 10.55
C LYS A 26 0.14 11.17 9.70
N ALA A 27 0.26 9.85 9.84
CA ALA A 27 1.22 9.06 9.08
C ALA A 27 1.13 9.41 7.58
N PRO A 28 2.25 9.78 6.92
CA PRO A 28 2.22 10.30 5.55
C PRO A 28 1.82 9.23 4.53
N PHE A 29 1.90 7.95 4.90
CA PHE A 29 1.54 6.83 4.05
C PHE A 29 0.51 5.92 4.71
N TYR A 30 -0.18 5.15 3.88
CA TYR A 30 -1.17 4.19 4.36
C TYR A 30 -0.49 3.00 5.04
N VAL A 31 -0.67 2.90 6.34
CA VAL A 31 -0.21 1.76 7.16
C VAL A 31 -1.27 0.65 7.12
N VAL A 32 -0.83 -0.59 6.91
CA VAL A 32 -1.67 -1.79 6.98
C VAL A 32 -0.82 -3.01 7.30
N SER A 33 -1.33 -3.92 8.13
CA SER A 33 -0.62 -5.18 8.38
C SER A 33 -0.47 -6.00 7.10
N MET A 34 0.64 -6.72 6.97
CA MET A 34 0.88 -7.57 5.80
C MET A 34 -0.20 -8.63 5.63
N GLY A 35 -0.65 -9.27 6.71
CA GLY A 35 -1.72 -10.27 6.66
C GLY A 35 -3.04 -9.70 6.11
N LYS A 36 -3.45 -8.50 6.56
CA LYS A 36 -4.63 -7.82 6.04
C LYS A 36 -4.47 -7.40 4.58
N PHE A 37 -3.31 -6.85 4.23
CA PHE A 37 -2.99 -6.47 2.86
C PHE A 37 -3.08 -7.68 1.91
N SER A 38 -2.42 -8.80 2.26
CA SER A 38 -2.44 -10.03 1.47
C SER A 38 -3.83 -10.62 1.36
N ALA A 39 -4.58 -10.71 2.47
CA ALA A 39 -5.92 -11.24 2.47
C ALA A 39 -6.84 -10.43 1.55
N LEU A 40 -6.82 -9.09 1.66
CA LEU A 40 -7.64 -8.22 0.82
C LEU A 40 -7.20 -8.24 -0.64
N PHE A 41 -5.90 -8.17 -0.93
CA PHE A 41 -5.39 -8.21 -2.30
C PHE A 41 -5.77 -9.52 -3.01
N ILE A 42 -5.49 -10.66 -2.40
CA ILE A 42 -5.72 -11.98 -3.01
C ILE A 42 -7.21 -12.25 -3.14
N SER A 43 -7.98 -12.05 -2.07
CA SER A 43 -9.43 -12.33 -2.12
C SER A 43 -10.12 -11.49 -3.18
N THR A 44 -9.79 -10.19 -3.29
CA THR A 44 -10.42 -9.28 -4.26
C THR A 44 -9.84 -9.35 -5.67
N MET A 45 -9.02 -10.36 -5.99
CA MET A 45 -8.34 -10.50 -7.30
C MET A 45 -7.57 -9.23 -7.71
N GLY A 46 -6.97 -8.55 -6.74
CA GLY A 46 -6.20 -7.32 -6.96
C GLY A 46 -7.02 -6.03 -6.99
N LEU A 47 -8.37 -6.07 -6.93
CA LEU A 47 -9.18 -4.84 -6.89
C LEU A 47 -8.83 -3.93 -5.70
N TYR A 48 -8.43 -4.52 -4.57
CA TYR A 48 -7.93 -3.77 -3.41
C TYR A 48 -6.75 -2.83 -3.74
N GLN A 49 -5.98 -3.10 -4.80
CA GLN A 49 -4.90 -2.22 -5.29
C GLN A 49 -5.37 -0.79 -5.53
N LEU A 50 -6.57 -0.61 -6.11
CA LEU A 50 -7.12 0.72 -6.40
C LEU A 50 -7.37 1.50 -5.10
N TYR A 51 -8.01 0.87 -4.13
CA TYR A 51 -8.21 1.45 -2.81
C TYR A 51 -6.88 1.77 -2.12
N TRP A 52 -5.91 0.84 -2.22
CA TRP A 52 -4.59 0.98 -1.63
C TRP A 52 -3.84 2.20 -2.17
N PHE A 53 -3.80 2.39 -3.49
CA PHE A 53 -3.19 3.58 -4.11
C PHE A 53 -3.92 4.85 -3.70
N TYR A 54 -5.25 4.84 -3.74
CA TYR A 54 -6.06 5.97 -3.31
C TYR A 54 -5.71 6.41 -1.88
N LYS A 55 -5.59 5.46 -0.94
CA LYS A 55 -5.26 5.75 0.46
C LYS A 55 -3.87 6.34 0.62
N HIS A 56 -2.87 5.82 -0.09
CA HIS A 56 -1.52 6.39 -0.08
C HIS A 56 -1.51 7.84 -0.58
N TRP A 57 -2.11 8.11 -1.73
CA TRP A 57 -2.14 9.46 -2.29
C TRP A 57 -2.96 10.44 -1.45
N GLN A 58 -4.05 9.98 -0.84
CA GLN A 58 -4.87 10.78 0.07
C GLN A 58 -4.07 11.21 1.30
N LEU A 59 -3.39 10.26 1.96
CA LEU A 59 -2.61 10.55 3.16
C LEU A 59 -1.40 11.42 2.86
N LEU A 60 -0.70 11.14 1.76
CA LEU A 60 0.45 11.94 1.34
C LEU A 60 0.05 13.37 1.00
N GLY A 61 -1.08 13.56 0.32
CA GLY A 61 -1.62 14.90 0.03
C GLY A 61 -2.01 15.67 1.29
N ALA A 62 -2.59 14.98 2.27
CA ALA A 62 -2.92 15.58 3.56
C ALA A 62 -1.66 15.95 4.36
N ALA A 63 -0.63 15.10 4.37
CA ALA A 63 0.62 15.33 5.09
C ALA A 63 1.48 16.46 4.48
N GLN A 64 1.37 16.68 3.17
CA GLN A 64 2.13 17.70 2.44
C GLN A 64 1.28 18.93 2.08
N GLU A 65 0.06 19.02 2.61
CA GLU A 65 -0.89 20.12 2.35
C GLU A 65 -1.09 20.43 0.84
N ARG A 66 -1.08 19.39 0.00
CA ARG A 66 -1.22 19.52 -1.45
C ARG A 66 -2.30 18.62 -2.01
N ASN A 67 -2.97 19.09 -3.07
CA ASN A 67 -3.93 18.26 -3.79
C ASN A 67 -3.19 17.26 -4.70
N THR A 68 -3.24 15.99 -4.34
CA THR A 68 -2.63 14.88 -5.10
C THR A 68 -3.57 14.26 -6.13
N LEU A 69 -4.84 14.68 -6.19
CA LEU A 69 -5.90 14.03 -6.99
C LEU A 69 -5.91 12.50 -6.79
N PRO A 70 -6.12 12.00 -5.56
CA PRO A 70 -5.87 10.61 -5.19
C PRO A 70 -6.59 9.57 -6.07
N PHE A 71 -7.83 9.88 -6.46
CA PHE A 71 -8.65 8.99 -7.27
C PHE A 71 -8.07 8.79 -8.68
N LEU A 72 -7.66 9.88 -9.35
CA LEU A 72 -7.03 9.80 -10.68
C LEU A 72 -5.71 9.04 -10.59
N ARG A 73 -4.89 9.33 -9.57
CA ARG A 73 -3.62 8.62 -9.40
C ARG A 73 -3.77 7.14 -9.07
N ALA A 74 -4.90 6.74 -8.49
CA ALA A 74 -5.22 5.34 -8.24
C ALA A 74 -5.66 4.61 -9.52
N ILE A 75 -6.47 5.25 -10.38
CA ILE A 75 -6.87 4.66 -11.67
C ILE A 75 -5.69 4.57 -12.63
N PHE A 76 -4.83 5.58 -12.64
CA PHE A 76 -3.65 5.68 -13.50
C PHE A 76 -2.37 5.21 -12.78
N ASP A 77 -2.49 4.21 -11.92
CA ASP A 77 -1.42 3.77 -11.02
C ASP A 77 -0.09 3.40 -11.70
N ILE A 78 -0.13 2.85 -12.91
CA ILE A 78 1.04 2.54 -13.75
C ILE A 78 1.94 3.77 -13.93
N PHE A 79 1.37 4.96 -14.09
CA PHE A 79 2.14 6.19 -14.25
C PHE A 79 2.62 6.75 -12.91
N PHE A 80 1.83 6.55 -11.85
CA PHE A 80 2.07 7.20 -10.56
C PHE A 80 2.90 6.37 -9.58
N ILE A 81 3.07 5.07 -9.81
CA ILE A 81 3.81 4.20 -8.89
C ILE A 81 5.28 4.63 -8.70
N THR A 82 5.94 5.13 -9.75
CA THR A 82 7.33 5.64 -9.65
C THR A 82 7.41 6.83 -8.70
N PHE A 83 6.40 7.72 -8.74
CA PHE A 83 6.29 8.85 -7.82
C PHE A 83 6.02 8.38 -6.39
N LEU A 84 5.12 7.41 -6.19
CA LEU A 84 4.86 6.87 -4.86
C LEU A 84 6.12 6.25 -4.24
N CYS A 85 6.84 5.42 -5.00
CA CYS A 85 8.11 4.84 -4.56
C CYS A 85 9.16 5.92 -4.24
N LYS A 86 9.21 6.99 -5.04
CA LYS A 86 10.11 8.12 -4.79
C LYS A 86 9.78 8.84 -3.49
N GLU A 87 8.50 9.13 -3.23
CA GLU A 87 8.07 9.81 -2.00
C GLU A 87 8.37 8.96 -0.75
N ILE A 88 8.17 7.64 -0.82
CA ILE A 88 8.54 6.72 0.27
C ILE A 88 10.06 6.71 0.49
N ALA A 89 10.86 6.68 -0.58
CA ALA A 89 12.32 6.68 -0.50
C ALA A 89 12.88 8.02 0.00
N GLU A 90 12.24 9.14 -0.34
CA GLU A 90 12.59 10.45 0.22
C GLU A 90 12.32 10.51 1.72
N GLU A 91 11.21 9.94 2.18
CA GLU A 91 10.89 9.89 3.60
C GLU A 91 11.85 8.98 4.37
N GLU A 92 12.19 7.82 3.83
CA GLU A 92 13.25 6.95 4.33
C GLU A 92 14.58 7.70 4.48
N LYS A 93 14.98 8.47 3.46
CA LYS A 93 16.22 9.25 3.47
C LYS A 93 16.19 10.36 4.53
N LYS A 94 15.06 11.06 4.70
CA LYS A 94 14.91 12.10 5.74
C LYS A 94 15.11 11.54 7.15
N GLN A 95 14.69 10.29 7.36
CA GLN A 95 14.85 9.57 8.62
C GLN A 95 16.25 8.96 8.81
N GLY A 96 17.16 9.16 7.85
CA GLY A 96 18.52 8.57 7.88
C GLY A 96 18.52 7.04 7.78
N GLN A 97 17.44 6.45 7.27
CA GLN A 97 17.29 5.00 7.14
C GLN A 97 17.81 4.52 5.78
N ASN A 98 18.14 3.23 5.69
CA ASN A 98 18.56 2.56 4.46
C ASN A 98 18.04 1.12 4.43
N TYR A 99 16.76 0.98 4.15
CA TYR A 99 16.08 -0.29 3.98
C TYR A 99 16.54 -0.99 2.69
N ARG A 100 16.52 -2.32 2.73
CA ARG A 100 16.97 -3.16 1.61
C ARG A 100 15.90 -3.24 0.52
N TRP A 101 15.78 -2.20 -0.30
CA TRP A 101 14.97 -2.19 -1.51
C TRP A 101 15.55 -1.22 -2.55
N ASN A 102 15.14 -1.39 -3.81
CA ASN A 102 15.45 -0.43 -4.87
C ASN A 102 14.11 0.15 -5.36
N PRO A 103 13.78 1.41 -5.03
CA PRO A 103 12.49 2.01 -5.37
C PRO A 103 12.18 1.99 -6.86
N GLN A 104 13.19 2.27 -7.69
CA GLN A 104 13.07 2.30 -9.14
C GLN A 104 12.84 0.91 -9.73
N ALA A 105 13.64 -0.08 -9.31
CA ALA A 105 13.50 -1.44 -9.80
C ALA A 105 12.16 -2.07 -9.40
N VAL A 106 11.66 -1.78 -8.18
CA VAL A 106 10.36 -2.23 -7.72
C VAL A 106 9.23 -1.59 -8.53
N ALA A 107 9.28 -0.27 -8.78
CA ALA A 107 8.30 0.41 -9.61
C ALA A 107 8.30 -0.11 -11.06
N LEU A 108 9.49 -0.27 -11.67
CA LEU A 108 9.62 -0.75 -13.04
C LEU A 108 9.14 -2.21 -13.17
N GLY A 109 9.43 -3.05 -12.18
CA GLY A 109 8.94 -4.42 -12.13
C GLY A 109 7.41 -4.50 -12.07
N PHE A 110 6.77 -3.66 -11.23
CA PHE A 110 5.31 -3.52 -11.21
C PHE A 110 4.76 -3.09 -12.58
N ILE A 111 5.35 -2.06 -13.20
CA ILE A 111 4.93 -1.58 -14.52
C ILE A 111 5.05 -2.68 -15.57
N ALA A 112 6.20 -3.36 -15.62
CA ALA A 112 6.47 -4.42 -16.59
C ALA A 112 5.45 -5.56 -16.47
N ILE A 113 5.14 -6.03 -15.25
CA ILE A 113 4.15 -7.08 -15.04
C ILE A 113 2.76 -6.67 -15.52
N ASN A 114 2.33 -5.43 -15.23
CA ASN A 114 1.02 -4.95 -15.67
C ASN A 114 0.95 -4.81 -17.19
N ILE A 115 2.00 -4.29 -17.83
CA ILE A 115 2.09 -4.19 -19.30
C ILE A 115 2.07 -5.57 -19.95
N ILE A 116 2.88 -6.52 -19.47
CA ILE A 116 2.90 -7.89 -20.00
C ILE A 116 1.53 -8.55 -19.85
N SER A 117 0.88 -8.40 -18.69
CA SER A 117 -0.47 -8.93 -18.43
C SER A 117 -1.50 -8.33 -19.39
N PHE A 118 -1.41 -7.02 -19.65
CA PHE A 118 -2.27 -6.32 -20.61
C PHE A 118 -2.06 -6.83 -22.04
N ILE A 119 -0.81 -6.96 -22.48
CA ILE A 119 -0.46 -7.45 -23.83
C ILE A 119 -0.99 -8.88 -24.03
N ILE A 120 -0.72 -9.80 -23.10
CA ILE A 120 -1.19 -11.19 -23.19
C ILE A 120 -2.71 -11.24 -23.29
N ARG A 121 -3.41 -10.50 -22.42
CA ARG A 121 -4.88 -10.49 -22.41
C ARG A 121 -5.46 -10.02 -23.73
N ASN A 122 -4.98 -8.89 -24.25
CA ASN A 122 -5.49 -8.34 -25.51
C ASN A 122 -5.14 -9.24 -26.69
N ALA A 123 -3.91 -9.78 -26.75
CA ALA A 123 -3.50 -10.69 -27.81
C ALA A 123 -4.36 -11.97 -27.85
N VAL A 124 -4.79 -12.50 -26.70
CA VAL A 124 -5.73 -13.63 -26.64
C VAL A 124 -7.13 -13.21 -27.10
N ILE A 125 -7.65 -12.05 -26.65
CA ILE A 125 -8.97 -11.54 -27.05
C ILE A 125 -9.05 -11.32 -28.57
N GLU A 126 -8.00 -10.75 -29.14
CA GLU A 126 -7.84 -10.52 -30.58
C GLU A 126 -7.48 -11.81 -31.35
N LYS A 127 -7.35 -12.94 -30.65
CA LYS A 127 -6.98 -14.26 -31.21
C LYS A 127 -5.63 -14.27 -31.94
N ALA A 128 -4.73 -13.33 -31.62
CA ALA A 128 -3.37 -13.28 -32.15
C ALA A 128 -2.48 -14.39 -31.55
N ILE A 129 -2.79 -14.85 -30.33
CA ILE A 129 -2.14 -15.98 -29.66
C ILE A 129 -3.19 -16.94 -29.07
N GLY A 130 -2.78 -18.17 -28.75
CA GLY A 130 -3.67 -19.20 -28.21
C GLY A 130 -4.19 -18.92 -26.79
N GLN A 131 -5.36 -19.47 -26.46
CA GLN A 131 -6.02 -19.26 -25.16
C GLN A 131 -5.22 -19.79 -23.97
N SER A 132 -4.41 -20.85 -24.15
CA SER A 132 -3.45 -21.36 -23.17
C SER A 132 -2.51 -20.30 -22.59
N TRP A 133 -2.22 -19.22 -23.30
CA TRP A 133 -1.39 -18.12 -22.78
C TRP A 133 -2.00 -17.41 -21.56
N LEU A 134 -3.32 -17.52 -21.35
CA LEU A 134 -3.98 -17.01 -20.15
C LEU A 134 -3.47 -17.66 -18.86
N MET A 135 -2.88 -18.86 -18.93
CA MET A 135 -2.25 -19.51 -17.77
C MET A 135 -1.14 -18.64 -17.15
N LEU A 136 -0.50 -17.77 -17.93
CA LEU A 136 0.56 -16.87 -17.45
C LEU A 136 0.00 -15.72 -16.59
N LEU A 137 -1.30 -15.43 -16.63
CA LEU A 137 -1.87 -14.33 -15.84
C LEU A 137 -1.83 -14.61 -14.33
N LEU A 138 -1.89 -15.88 -13.91
CA LEU A 138 -1.80 -16.24 -12.50
C LEU A 138 -0.42 -15.97 -11.88
N PRO A 139 0.71 -16.44 -12.45
CA PRO A 139 2.02 -16.07 -11.92
C PRO A 139 2.30 -14.56 -12.04
N LEU A 140 1.82 -13.90 -13.10
CA LEU A 140 1.93 -12.44 -13.23
C LEU A 140 1.14 -11.71 -12.13
N PHE A 141 -0.05 -12.20 -11.76
CA PHE A 141 -0.83 -11.68 -10.64
C PHE A 141 -0.05 -11.75 -9.31
N PHE A 142 0.58 -12.88 -9.01
CA PHE A 142 1.43 -13.01 -7.82
C PHE A 142 2.71 -12.17 -7.90
N GLY A 143 3.26 -11.96 -9.09
CA GLY A 143 4.37 -11.03 -9.28
C GLY A 143 3.97 -9.56 -9.04
N ASN A 144 2.78 -9.15 -9.49
CA ASN A 144 2.23 -7.82 -9.18
C ASN A 144 2.10 -7.65 -7.65
N TYR A 145 1.46 -8.63 -6.99
CA TYR A 145 1.35 -8.69 -5.53
C TYR A 145 2.71 -8.54 -4.84
N TYR A 146 3.74 -9.26 -5.31
CA TYR A 146 5.09 -9.20 -4.73
C TYR A 146 5.66 -7.78 -4.72
N TYR A 147 5.55 -7.03 -5.82
CA TYR A 147 6.05 -5.66 -5.87
C TYR A 147 5.31 -4.73 -4.91
N LEU A 148 3.97 -4.80 -4.89
CA LEU A 148 3.16 -4.00 -3.97
C LEU A 148 3.42 -4.35 -2.50
N TYR A 149 3.58 -5.63 -2.20
CA TYR A 149 3.93 -6.12 -0.87
C TYR A 149 5.26 -5.52 -0.38
N LYS A 150 6.27 -5.45 -1.25
CA LYS A 150 7.55 -4.82 -0.93
C LYS A 150 7.43 -3.32 -0.67
N ILE A 151 6.62 -2.61 -1.46
CA ILE A 151 6.37 -1.19 -1.26
C ILE A 151 5.69 -0.98 0.10
N GLN A 152 4.68 -1.79 0.42
CA GLN A 152 3.96 -1.67 1.68
C GLN A 152 4.86 -1.94 2.90
N LEU A 153 5.81 -2.88 2.79
CA LEU A 153 6.77 -3.15 3.88
C LEU A 153 7.60 -1.90 4.22
N VAL A 154 8.03 -1.16 3.21
CA VAL A 154 8.81 0.07 3.43
C VAL A 154 7.90 1.20 3.90
N ALA A 155 6.72 1.36 3.30
CA ALA A 155 5.74 2.37 3.70
C ALA A 155 5.37 2.26 5.20
N ASN A 156 5.16 1.03 5.68
CA ASN A 156 4.94 0.73 7.11
C ASN A 156 6.13 1.16 7.98
N ARG A 157 7.36 0.86 7.55
CA ARG A 157 8.58 1.17 8.32
C ARG A 157 8.84 2.67 8.44
N VAL A 158 8.69 3.43 7.35
CA VAL A 158 8.84 4.90 7.38
C VAL A 158 7.74 5.58 8.20
N CYS A 159 6.62 4.89 8.45
CA CYS A 159 5.58 5.35 9.37
C CYS A 159 5.77 4.83 10.80
N HIS A 160 6.95 4.29 11.12
CA HIS A 160 7.29 3.72 12.43
C HIS A 160 6.35 2.60 12.93
N ASP A 161 5.65 1.92 12.01
CA ASP A 161 4.77 0.77 12.29
C ASP A 161 5.07 -0.40 11.33
N PRO A 162 6.23 -1.07 11.47
CA PRO A 162 6.69 -2.10 10.54
C PRO A 162 5.72 -3.29 10.40
N PHE A 163 4.94 -3.58 11.44
CA PHE A 163 3.98 -4.68 11.46
C PHE A 163 2.55 -4.26 11.08
N GLY A 164 2.29 -2.95 10.95
CA GLY A 164 1.00 -2.40 10.58
C GLY A 164 -0.07 -2.60 11.65
N HIS A 165 0.31 -2.48 12.93
CA HIS A 165 -0.60 -2.61 14.06
C HIS A 165 -1.75 -1.60 14.02
N ALA A 166 -1.49 -0.38 13.58
CA ALA A 166 -2.47 0.69 13.44
C ALA A 166 -3.66 0.28 12.54
N ASN A 167 -3.47 -0.71 11.67
CA ASN A 167 -4.49 -1.18 10.75
C ASN A 167 -4.32 -2.68 10.48
N SER A 168 -4.47 -3.47 11.54
CA SER A 168 -4.36 -4.93 11.53
C SER A 168 -5.71 -5.64 11.52
N THR A 169 -6.74 -5.03 12.11
CA THR A 169 -8.07 -5.64 12.26
C THR A 169 -8.82 -5.76 10.93
N ILE A 170 -9.38 -6.94 10.67
CA ILE A 170 -10.32 -7.18 9.58
C ILE A 170 -11.71 -6.73 10.05
N THR A 171 -12.27 -5.71 9.39
CA THR A 171 -13.59 -5.16 9.73
C THR A 171 -14.69 -5.96 9.04
N PRO A 172 -15.97 -5.80 9.44
CA PRO A 172 -17.10 -6.43 8.73
C PRO A 172 -17.15 -6.09 7.24
N ILE A 173 -16.81 -4.85 6.87
CA ILE A 173 -16.71 -4.43 5.47
C ILE A 173 -15.62 -5.22 4.73
N ASN A 174 -14.48 -5.47 5.36
CA ASN A 174 -13.43 -6.29 4.77
C ASN A 174 -13.90 -7.74 4.58
N HIS A 175 -14.66 -8.29 5.53
CA HIS A 175 -15.26 -9.62 5.36
C HIS A 175 -16.20 -9.68 4.17
N ALA A 176 -17.04 -8.66 3.96
CA ALA A 176 -17.91 -8.59 2.79
C ALA A 176 -17.11 -8.62 1.47
N TRP A 177 -16.03 -7.84 1.38
CA TRP A 177 -15.12 -7.87 0.22
C TRP A 177 -14.43 -9.21 0.03
N VAL A 178 -13.99 -9.85 1.11
CA VAL A 178 -13.39 -11.18 1.05
C VAL A 178 -14.39 -12.20 0.52
N ILE A 179 -15.63 -12.23 1.03
CA ILE A 179 -16.68 -13.15 0.57
C ILE A 179 -16.98 -12.92 -0.92
N PHE A 180 -17.20 -11.67 -1.33
CA PHE A 180 -17.44 -11.31 -2.73
C PHE A 180 -16.30 -11.77 -3.65
N GLY A 181 -15.06 -11.55 -3.21
CA GLY A 181 -13.87 -11.97 -3.92
C GLY A 181 -13.75 -13.49 -4.06
N MET A 182 -14.01 -14.24 -2.98
CA MET A 182 -13.99 -15.70 -2.99
C MET A 182 -15.08 -16.31 -3.89
N LEU A 183 -16.25 -15.67 -3.98
CA LEU A 183 -17.29 -16.05 -4.95
C LEU A 183 -16.77 -15.86 -6.38
N SER A 184 -16.12 -14.73 -6.66
CA SER A 184 -15.51 -14.46 -7.97
C SER A 184 -14.43 -15.50 -8.33
N TRP A 185 -13.59 -15.91 -7.37
CA TRP A 185 -12.61 -17.00 -7.55
C TRP A 185 -13.29 -18.31 -7.91
N SER A 186 -14.36 -18.66 -7.19
CA SER A 186 -15.11 -19.91 -7.40
C SER A 186 -15.73 -19.97 -8.80
N VAL A 187 -16.29 -18.86 -9.27
CA VAL A 187 -16.84 -18.76 -10.63
C VAL A 187 -15.74 -18.97 -11.68
N ASN A 188 -14.60 -18.28 -11.55
CA ASN A 188 -13.50 -18.43 -12.51
C ASN A 188 -12.93 -19.85 -12.53
N LEU A 189 -12.79 -20.47 -11.35
CA LEU A 189 -12.34 -21.87 -11.24
C LEU A 189 -13.34 -22.82 -11.90
N TYR A 190 -14.65 -22.62 -11.68
CA TYR A 190 -15.69 -23.42 -12.33
C TYR A 190 -15.64 -23.29 -13.85
N LEU A 191 -15.51 -22.07 -14.39
CA LEU A 191 -15.40 -21.82 -15.83
C LEU A 191 -14.17 -22.51 -16.46
N LEU A 192 -13.05 -22.52 -15.72
CA LEU A 192 -11.83 -23.21 -16.13
C LEU A 192 -12.00 -24.74 -16.17
N VAL A 193 -12.55 -25.33 -15.10
CA VAL A 193 -12.69 -26.80 -14.96
C VAL A 193 -13.80 -27.36 -15.85
N SER A 194 -14.88 -26.60 -16.08
CA SER A 194 -15.99 -27.02 -16.94
C SER A 194 -15.67 -26.97 -18.44
N GLY A 195 -14.45 -26.54 -18.82
CA GLY A 195 -14.04 -26.42 -20.22
C GLY A 195 -14.71 -25.27 -20.97
N GLN A 196 -15.45 -24.40 -20.27
CA GLN A 196 -15.97 -23.15 -20.86
C GLN A 196 -14.85 -22.16 -21.19
N ILE A 197 -13.68 -22.34 -20.55
CA ILE A 197 -12.41 -21.74 -20.95
C ILE A 197 -11.54 -22.88 -21.52
N SER A 198 -11.63 -23.12 -22.84
CA SER A 198 -10.80 -24.11 -23.54
C SER A 198 -9.36 -23.60 -23.67
N LEU A 199 -8.43 -24.17 -22.90
CA LEU A 199 -7.00 -23.85 -22.94
C LEU A 199 -6.31 -24.39 -24.20
#